data_AF-A0A7W1MXX8-F1
#
_entry.id   AF-A0A7W1MXX8-F1
#
_cell.length_a   1.000
_cell.length_b   1.000
_cell.length_c   1.000
_cell.angle_alpha   90.00
_cell.angle_beta   90.00
_cell.angle_gamma   90.00
#
_symmetry.space_group_name_H-M   'P 1'
#
loop_
_entity.id
_entity.type
_entity.pdbx_description
1 polymer ?
#
loop_
_entity_poly.entity_id
_entity_poly.type
_entity_poly.pdbx_seq_one_letter_code
_entity_poly.pdbx_strand_id
1 'polypeptide(L)'
;IRICTVTRLEVGYSARSGPDLRYAARRPPLVSMPVEYQTPASEDRAVEVQTLLADHGSHRAPSVPDLTVAAIAELAGLTVLHLDKDFEIIAETTGQPTERLAMG
;
A
#
# COMPACT_ATOMS: atom_id res chain seq x y z
N ILE A 1 -3.21 -7.07 -11.22
CA ILE A 1 -2.56 -6.03 -10.39
C ILE A 1 -3.54 -4.86 -10.27
N ARG A 2 -3.79 -4.40 -9.04
CA ARG A 2 -4.66 -3.26 -8.70
C ARG A 2 -3.79 -2.19 -8.02
N ILE A 3 -4.32 -0.99 -7.82
CA ILE A 3 -3.58 0.10 -7.17
C ILE A 3 -4.45 0.87 -6.17
N CYS A 4 -3.90 1.20 -5.01
CA CYS A 4 -4.60 2.01 -4.01
C CYS A 4 -4.52 3.50 -4.35
N THR A 5 -5.49 4.29 -3.88
CA THR A 5 -5.44 5.76 -4.03
C THR A 5 -4.17 6.36 -3.42
N VAL A 6 -3.72 5.88 -2.26
CA VAL A 6 -2.49 6.38 -1.61
C VAL A 6 -1.26 6.15 -2.51
N THR A 7 -1.13 4.97 -3.12
CA THR A 7 -0.04 4.68 -4.07
C THR A 7 -0.12 5.57 -5.32
N ARG A 8 -1.33 5.91 -5.80
CA ARG A 8 -1.47 6.89 -6.89
C ARG A 8 -1.00 8.29 -6.48
N LEU A 9 -1.20 8.67 -5.22
CA LEU A 9 -0.69 9.94 -4.68
C LEU A 9 0.84 9.91 -4.55
N GLU A 10 1.45 8.80 -4.16
CA GLU A 10 2.91 8.64 -4.11
C GLU A 10 3.56 8.75 -5.49
N VAL A 11 2.95 8.13 -6.51
CA VAL A 11 3.36 8.32 -7.90
C VAL A 11 3.27 9.80 -8.29
N GLY A 12 2.17 10.46 -7.95
CA GLY A 12 1.98 11.89 -8.21
C GLY A 12 3.02 12.76 -7.51
N TYR A 13 3.34 12.46 -6.25
CA TYR A 13 4.37 13.13 -5.47
C TYR A 13 5.76 13.00 -6.11
N SER A 14 6.04 11.84 -6.70
CA SER A 14 7.31 11.55 -7.38
C SER A 14 7.46 12.23 -8.76
N ALA A 15 6.36 12.76 -9.33
CA ALA A 15 6.39 13.45 -10.61
C ALA A 15 7.13 14.78 -10.51
N ARG A 16 7.89 15.13 -11.54
CA ARG A 16 8.75 16.33 -11.54
C ARG A 16 8.01 17.61 -11.95
N SER A 17 6.79 17.49 -12.45
CA SER A 17 5.95 18.63 -12.87
C SER A 17 4.48 18.23 -13.04
N GLY A 18 3.60 19.21 -13.19
CA GLY A 18 2.18 18.98 -13.50
C GLY A 18 1.94 18.23 -14.83
N PRO A 19 2.62 18.57 -15.94
CA PRO A 19 2.56 17.79 -17.18
C PRO A 19 3.05 16.35 -17.02
N ASP A 20 4.14 16.13 -16.28
CA ASP A 20 4.70 14.80 -15.99
C ASP A 20 3.70 13.93 -15.22
N LEU A 21 3.09 14.48 -14.17
CA LEU A 21 2.03 13.79 -13.41
C LEU A 21 0.86 13.39 -14.31
N ARG A 22 0.35 14.33 -15.13
CA ARG A 22 -0.78 14.06 -16.04
C ARG A 22 -0.42 13.01 -17.10
N TYR A 23 0.83 13.01 -17.54
CA TYR A 23 1.33 12.02 -18.49
C TYR A 23 1.36 10.62 -17.86
N ALA A 24 1.95 10.48 -16.67
CA ALA A 24 2.02 9.21 -15.95
C ALA A 24 0.62 8.66 -15.63
N ALA A 25 -0.29 9.50 -15.13
CA ALA A 25 -1.64 9.09 -14.74
C ALA A 25 -2.55 8.59 -15.89
N ARG A 26 -2.18 8.86 -17.15
CA ARG A 26 -3.01 8.56 -18.33
C ARG A 26 -2.44 7.46 -19.22
N ARG A 27 -1.39 6.77 -18.78
CA ARG A 27 -0.71 5.75 -19.59
C ARG A 27 -0.57 4.44 -18.83
N PRO A 28 -0.41 3.31 -19.55
CA PRO A 28 -0.01 2.06 -18.93
C PRO A 28 1.33 2.21 -18.20
N PRO A 29 1.51 1.53 -17.05
CA PRO A 29 0.56 0.55 -16.50
C PRO A 29 -0.59 1.18 -15.69
N LEU A 30 -0.47 2.42 -15.22
CA LEU A 30 -1.39 3.00 -14.21
C LEU A 30 -2.85 3.10 -14.68
N VAL A 31 -3.09 3.49 -15.94
CA VAL A 31 -4.46 3.59 -16.47
C VAL A 31 -5.16 2.23 -16.58
N SER A 32 -4.39 1.15 -16.59
CA SER A 32 -4.90 -0.22 -16.73
C SER A 32 -5.11 -0.92 -15.39
N MET A 33 -4.71 -0.31 -14.27
CA MET A 33 -4.86 -0.87 -12.93
C MET A 33 -6.19 -0.42 -12.33
N PRO A 34 -7.12 -1.34 -11.99
CA PRO A 34 -8.29 -1.00 -11.21
C PRO A 34 -7.88 -0.37 -9.87
N VAL A 35 -8.63 0.65 -9.45
CA VAL A 35 -8.34 1.36 -8.21
C VAL A 35 -9.06 0.69 -7.06
N GLU A 36 -8.31 0.32 -6.03
CA GLU A 36 -8.87 -0.04 -4.73
C GLU A 36 -8.95 1.21 -3.86
N TYR A 37 -10.17 1.61 -3.53
CA TYR A 37 -10.41 2.78 -2.71
C TYR A 37 -10.39 2.40 -1.23
N GLN A 38 -9.89 3.33 -0.43
CA GLN A 38 -9.99 3.26 1.01
C GLN A 38 -11.46 3.29 1.44
N THR A 39 -11.77 2.51 2.46
CA THR A 39 -13.06 2.51 3.17
C THR A 39 -12.84 2.92 4.62
N PRO A 40 -13.88 3.38 5.35
CA PRO A 40 -13.76 3.61 6.79
C PRO A 40 -13.22 2.37 7.54
N ALA A 41 -13.65 1.18 7.15
CA ALA A 41 -13.16 -0.07 7.75
C ALA A 41 -11.65 -0.29 7.54
N SER A 42 -11.11 0.06 6.37
CA SER A 42 -9.66 -0.03 6.15
C SER A 42 -8.87 1.05 6.89
N GLU A 43 -9.47 2.21 7.18
CA GLU A 43 -8.84 3.24 8.02
C GLU A 43 -8.72 2.76 9.46
N ASP A 44 -9.83 2.27 10.02
CA ASP A 44 -9.85 1.70 11.37
C ASP A 44 -8.87 0.53 11.48
N ARG A 45 -8.83 -0.34 10.47
CA ARG A 45 -7.91 -1.49 10.44
C ARG A 45 -6.44 -1.05 10.38
N ALA A 46 -6.10 0.00 9.63
CA ALA A 46 -4.72 0.49 9.59
C ALA A 46 -4.26 1.00 10.98
N VAL A 47 -5.14 1.67 11.73
CA VAL A 47 -4.87 2.12 13.11
C VAL A 47 -4.73 0.93 14.07
N GLU A 48 -5.58 -0.08 13.93
CA GLU A 48 -5.51 -1.31 14.71
C GLU A 48 -4.16 -2.02 14.49
N VAL A 49 -3.77 -2.23 13.23
CA VAL A 49 -2.48 -2.86 12.88
C VAL A 49 -1.30 -2.07 13.43
N GLN A 50 -1.32 -0.74 13.34
CA GLN A 50 -0.27 0.09 13.94
C GLN A 50 -0.20 -0.09 15.46
N THR A 51 -1.34 -0.22 16.12
CA THR A 51 -1.43 -0.46 17.58
C THR A 51 -0.84 -1.82 17.95
N LEU A 52 -1.19 -2.87 17.20
CA LEU A 52 -0.62 -4.21 17.40
C LEU A 52 0.91 -4.22 17.19
N LEU A 53 1.39 -3.51 16.17
CA LEU A 53 2.83 -3.33 15.95
C LEU A 53 3.50 -2.55 17.09
N ALA A 54 2.76 -1.68 17.79
CA ALA A 54 3.29 -0.91 18.92
C ALA A 54 3.55 -1.79 20.13
N ASP A 55 2.71 -2.79 20.37
CA ASP A 55 2.87 -3.78 21.44
C ASP A 55 4.18 -4.57 21.32
N HIS A 56 4.74 -4.65 20.11
CA HIS A 56 6.01 -5.32 19.83
C HIS A 56 7.16 -4.35 19.49
N GLY A 57 6.94 -3.03 19.63
CA GLY A 57 7.96 -2.01 19.38
C GLY A 57 8.25 -1.69 17.91
N SER A 58 7.47 -2.25 16.97
CA SER A 58 7.68 -2.15 15.52
C SER A 58 6.78 -1.10 14.82
N HIS A 59 5.90 -0.41 15.54
CA HIS A 59 4.94 0.57 14.96
C HIS A 59 5.56 1.74 14.18
N ARG A 60 6.87 1.97 14.32
CA ARG A 60 7.61 3.02 13.60
C ARG A 60 8.35 2.51 12.37
N ALA A 61 8.35 1.20 12.12
CA ALA A 61 8.97 0.64 10.92
C ALA A 61 8.08 0.91 9.70
N PRO A 62 6.84 0.37 9.59
CA PRO A 62 6.01 0.65 8.44
C PRO A 62 5.52 2.11 8.41
N SER A 63 5.50 2.69 7.22
CA SER A 63 4.96 4.03 7.02
C SER A 63 3.43 4.05 7.05
N VAL A 64 2.84 5.25 7.16
CA VAL A 64 1.37 5.40 7.08
C VAL A 64 0.82 4.88 5.75
N PRO A 65 1.41 5.17 4.57
CA PRO A 65 1.02 4.52 3.32
C PRO A 65 1.07 2.99 3.35
N ASP A 66 2.11 2.39 3.96
CA ASP A 66 2.23 0.93 4.01
C ASP A 66 1.09 0.30 4.81
N LEU A 67 0.77 0.87 5.98
CA LEU A 67 -0.34 0.43 6.82
C LEU A 67 -1.68 0.54 6.07
N THR A 68 -1.89 1.65 5.36
CA THR A 68 -3.11 1.86 4.56
C THR A 68 -3.21 0.86 3.41
N VAL A 69 -2.13 0.62 2.66
CA VAL A 69 -2.11 -0.35 1.55
C VAL A 69 -2.36 -1.75 2.07
N ALA A 70 -1.71 -2.14 3.16
CA ALA A 70 -1.86 -3.46 3.77
C ALA A 70 -3.29 -3.69 4.25
N ALA A 71 -3.89 -2.72 4.96
CA ALA A 71 -5.28 -2.82 5.44
C ALA A 71 -6.30 -2.90 4.29
N ILE A 72 -6.11 -2.13 3.21
CA ILE A 72 -6.97 -2.22 2.03
C ILE A 72 -6.86 -3.62 1.40
N ALA A 73 -5.64 -4.13 1.22
CA ALA A 73 -5.42 -5.44 0.62
C ALA A 73 -5.99 -6.57 1.49
N GLU A 74 -5.79 -6.53 2.81
CA GLU A 74 -6.31 -7.51 3.76
C GLU A 74 -7.84 -7.59 3.68
N LEU A 75 -8.53 -6.46 3.80
CA LEU A 75 -10.00 -6.43 3.79
C LEU A 75 -10.60 -6.74 2.42
N ALA A 76 -9.88 -6.47 1.33
CA ALA A 76 -10.28 -6.81 -0.03
C ALA A 76 -9.94 -8.25 -0.44
N GLY A 77 -9.27 -9.03 0.42
CA GLY A 77 -8.83 -10.39 0.11
C GLY A 77 -7.79 -10.45 -1.01
N LEU A 78 -6.87 -9.47 -1.04
CA LEU A 78 -5.83 -9.33 -2.05
C LEU A 78 -4.44 -9.59 -1.45
N THR A 79 -3.53 -10.10 -2.29
CA THR A 79 -2.10 -10.20 -1.96
C THR A 79 -1.40 -8.87 -2.22
N VAL A 80 -0.60 -8.40 -1.27
CA VAL A 80 0.25 -7.21 -1.48
C VAL A 80 1.48 -7.61 -2.29
N LEU A 81 1.66 -7.02 -3.47
CA LEU A 81 2.90 -7.13 -4.25
C LEU A 81 3.84 -5.98 -3.87
N HIS A 82 5.05 -6.26 -3.39
CA HIS A 82 5.94 -5.23 -2.87
C HIS A 82 7.44 -5.52 -3.10
N LEU A 83 8.26 -4.48 -2.91
CA LEU A 83 9.72 -4.61 -2.74
C LEU A 83 10.19 -4.00 -1.41
N ASP A 84 9.27 -3.67 -0.51
CA ASP A 84 9.56 -3.11 0.80
C ASP A 84 9.49 -4.19 1.88
N LYS A 85 10.46 -4.25 2.79
CA LYS A 85 10.44 -5.23 3.89
C LYS A 85 9.35 -4.93 4.92
N ASP A 86 8.85 -3.70 4.98
CA ASP A 86 7.89 -3.29 6.00
C ASP A 86 6.52 -3.98 5.83
N PHE A 87 6.19 -4.41 4.60
CA PHE A 87 5.03 -5.28 4.37
C PHE A 87 5.17 -6.67 4.98
N GLU A 88 6.40 -7.20 5.10
CA GLU A 88 6.61 -8.47 5.79
C GLU A 88 6.40 -8.30 7.31
N ILE A 89 6.85 -7.18 7.87
CA ILE A 89 6.61 -6.83 9.29
C ILE A 89 5.10 -6.73 9.58
N ILE A 90 4.35 -6.10 8.67
CA ILE A 90 2.89 -6.05 8.78
C ILE A 90 2.29 -7.47 8.69
N ALA A 91 2.72 -8.27 7.72
CA ALA A 91 2.21 -9.63 7.51
C ALA A 91 2.51 -10.58 8.67
N GLU A 92 3.63 -10.41 9.37
CA GLU A 92 3.92 -11.14 10.62
C GLU A 92 2.84 -10.90 11.69
N THR A 93 2.21 -9.72 11.69
CA THR A 93 1.14 -9.35 12.64
C THR A 93 -0.24 -9.75 12.13
N THR A 94 -0.53 -9.54 10.84
CA THR A 94 -1.89 -9.73 10.29
C THR A 94 -2.12 -11.12 9.70
N GLY A 95 -1.07 -11.84 9.35
CA GLY A 95 -1.15 -13.09 8.59
C GLY A 95 -1.62 -12.90 7.14
N GLN A 96 -1.70 -11.66 6.65
CA GLN A 96 -2.19 -11.38 5.29
C GLN A 96 -1.17 -11.84 4.22
N PRO A 97 -1.64 -12.23 3.03
CA PRO A 97 -0.74 -12.68 1.97
C PRO A 97 0.09 -11.52 1.40
N THR A 98 1.39 -11.74 1.28
CA THR A 98 2.35 -10.86 0.61
C THR A 98 3.09 -11.62 -0.49
N GLU A 99 3.53 -10.89 -1.51
CA GLU A 99 4.40 -11.38 -2.57
C GLU A 99 5.51 -10.36 -2.82
N ARG A 100 6.76 -10.80 -2.68
CA ARG A 100 7.92 -9.97 -2.99
C ARG A 100 8.22 -10.00 -4.49
N LEU A 101 8.29 -8.83 -5.12
CA LEU A 101 8.62 -8.70 -6.53
C LEU A 101 10.03 -9.26 -6.81
N ALA A 102 10.12 -10.23 -7.73
CA ALA A 102 11.40 -10.77 -8.17
C ALA A 102 12.17 -9.71 -8.98
N MET A 103 13.40 -9.42 -8.58
CA MET A 103 14.33 -8.61 -9.35
C MET A 103 15.08 -9.55 -10.31
N GLY A 104 14.75 -9.47 -11.60
CA GLY A 104 15.47 -10.15 -12.67
C GLY A 104 16.76 -9.46 -13.08
#